data_AF-A0A937SHE5-F1
#
_entry.id   AF-A0A937SHE5-F1
#
_cell.length_a   1.000
_cell.length_b   1.000
_cell.length_c   1.000
_cell.angle_alpha   90.00
_cell.angle_beta   90.00
_cell.angle_gamma   90.00
#
_symmetry.space_group_name_H-M   'P 1'
#
loop_
_entity.id
_entity.type
_entity.pdbx_description
1 polymer ?
#
loop_
_entity_poly.entity_id
_entity_poly.type
_entity_poly.pdbx_seq_one_letter_code
_entity_poly.pdbx_strand_id
1 'polypeptide(L)'
;MKIGGMTSHSKPFFVFEGPPKSEYITIINETFSVLNDDQTLAEYGVSDEIAKSLANNSESIGQFMNSCYEYIDSKRGNLEDSVTNFKRKRIHLWMLFASFEDDLGRNHGIIRSLTFGDLQKVQIKRLLIGDSQEAKYWEPRQGIFGLVSDYLDLRVTYLPLRTAAAILSAYGSQELVETLKRKDLIEREAVKLTARNSLLNNTAVGAFLQGKGFIDLDVSKRGQLSEKQKLIFKEIVKIARNDDESINIAIKNALEDWNPDPEAKFYTELRVCDNIICDITYVTSTDIFCVEVKWTSDILQESYVKSETSKRVRDFCEYLPELKTYLEQSQSV
;
A
#
# COMPACT_ATOMS: atom_id res chain seq x y z
N MET A 1 6.64 -17.58 36.49
CA MET A 1 6.55 -16.71 37.70
C MET A 1 5.18 -16.92 38.33
N LYS A 2 5.10 -17.39 39.59
CA LYS A 2 3.82 -17.67 40.27
C LYS A 2 3.34 -16.42 40.99
N ILE A 3 2.36 -15.71 40.42
CA ILE A 3 1.73 -14.58 41.11
C ILE A 3 0.62 -15.18 42.00
N GLY A 4 0.95 -15.40 43.27
CA GLY A 4 -0.02 -15.84 44.27
C GLY A 4 -0.92 -14.68 44.68
N GLY A 5 -2.22 -14.80 44.45
CA GLY A 5 -3.21 -13.81 44.88
C GLY A 5 -3.30 -13.72 46.40
N MET A 6 -3.28 -12.50 46.93
CA MET A 6 -3.77 -12.19 48.27
C MET A 6 -5.27 -12.51 48.34
N THR A 7 -5.71 -13.47 49.16
CA THR A 7 -6.90 -13.36 50.03
C THR A 7 -7.15 -14.63 50.85
N SER A 8 -7.53 -14.41 52.13
CA SER A 8 -8.17 -15.28 53.14
C SER A 8 -7.78 -16.76 53.22
N HIS A 9 -7.31 -17.18 54.41
CA HIS A 9 -6.89 -18.54 54.81
C HIS A 9 -7.89 -19.71 54.60
N SER A 10 -9.00 -19.52 53.88
CA SER A 10 -10.07 -20.50 53.73
C SER A 10 -10.57 -20.69 52.28
N LYS A 11 -9.89 -20.18 51.26
CA LYS A 11 -10.22 -20.44 49.84
C LYS A 11 -9.10 -21.24 49.16
N PRO A 12 -9.44 -22.15 48.21
CA PRO A 12 -8.43 -22.90 47.46
C PRO A 12 -7.52 -21.93 46.69
N PHE A 13 -6.22 -22.24 46.65
CA PHE A 13 -5.26 -21.51 45.84
C PHE A 13 -5.64 -21.67 44.37
N PHE A 14 -6.07 -20.58 43.73
CA PHE A 14 -6.23 -20.55 42.28
C PHE A 14 -4.85 -20.34 41.66
N VAL A 15 -4.33 -21.35 40.97
CA VAL A 15 -3.13 -21.23 40.15
C VAL A 15 -3.57 -20.68 38.80
N PHE A 16 -3.13 -19.46 38.48
CA PHE A 16 -3.32 -18.89 37.15
C PHE A 16 -2.15 -19.32 36.26
N GLU A 17 -2.40 -20.27 35.36
CA GLU A 17 -1.39 -20.80 34.43
C GLU A 17 -1.27 -19.96 33.14
N GLY A 18 -2.09 -18.91 33.02
CA GLY A 18 -2.22 -18.14 31.79
C GLY A 18 -3.03 -18.87 30.73
N PRO A 19 -3.17 -18.29 29.52
CA PRO A 19 -3.84 -18.94 28.41
C PRO A 19 -3.05 -20.17 27.93
N PRO A 20 -3.71 -21.16 27.30
CA PRO A 20 -3.00 -22.27 26.67
C PRO A 20 -2.14 -21.77 25.50
N LYS A 21 -1.00 -22.44 25.24
CA LYS A 21 -0.07 -22.08 24.14
C LYS A 21 -0.74 -22.01 22.77
N SER A 22 -1.78 -22.80 22.54
CA SER A 22 -2.58 -22.78 21.30
C SER A 22 -3.24 -21.43 21.04
N GLU A 23 -3.49 -20.62 22.07
CA GLU A 23 -4.09 -19.29 21.97
C GLU A 23 -3.05 -18.17 21.82
N TYR A 24 -1.76 -18.45 22.00
CA TYR A 24 -0.73 -17.41 22.06
C TYR A 24 -0.71 -16.56 20.79
N ILE A 25 -0.71 -17.20 19.63
CA ILE A 25 -0.65 -16.51 18.34
C ILE A 25 -1.89 -15.63 18.13
N THR A 26 -3.08 -16.14 18.48
CA THR A 26 -4.33 -15.38 18.39
C THR A 26 -4.30 -14.16 19.30
N ILE A 27 -3.96 -14.35 20.58
CA ILE A 27 -3.90 -13.27 21.57
C ILE A 27 -2.90 -12.19 21.15
N ILE A 28 -1.71 -12.58 20.69
CA ILE A 28 -0.70 -11.60 20.24
C ILE A 28 -1.15 -10.89 18.97
N ASN A 29 -1.73 -11.58 17.99
CA ASN A 29 -2.26 -10.91 16.79
C ASN A 29 -3.38 -9.92 17.13
N GLU A 30 -4.33 -10.29 17.99
CA GLU A 30 -5.38 -9.38 18.46
C GLU A 30 -4.79 -8.17 19.20
N THR A 31 -3.79 -8.41 20.05
CA THR A 31 -3.08 -7.34 20.78
C THR A 31 -2.33 -6.41 19.82
N PHE A 32 -1.63 -6.96 18.84
CA PHE A 32 -0.91 -6.20 17.81
C PHE A 32 -1.88 -5.38 16.96
N SER A 33 -2.98 -5.97 16.49
CA SER A 33 -3.98 -5.29 15.68
C SER A 33 -4.59 -4.09 16.41
N VAL A 34 -4.91 -4.23 17.70
CA VAL A 34 -5.43 -3.12 18.51
C VAL A 34 -4.42 -1.98 18.66
N LEU A 35 -3.13 -2.28 18.69
CA LEU A 35 -2.06 -1.30 18.93
C LEU A 35 -1.43 -0.74 17.64
N ASN A 36 -1.65 -1.36 16.48
CA ASN A 36 -0.92 -1.08 15.25
C ASN A 36 -1.82 -0.98 14.00
N ASP A 37 -2.91 -0.22 14.09
CA ASP A 37 -3.81 0.05 12.95
C ASP A 37 -4.29 -1.25 12.25
N ASP A 38 -4.79 -2.20 13.05
CA ASP A 38 -5.28 -3.52 12.63
C ASP A 38 -4.22 -4.49 12.08
N GLN A 39 -2.94 -4.09 11.98
CA GLN A 39 -1.86 -4.95 11.49
C GLN A 39 -1.53 -6.11 12.43
N THR A 40 -1.17 -7.25 11.87
CA THR A 40 -0.82 -8.47 12.61
C THR A 40 0.67 -8.74 12.56
N LEU A 41 1.13 -9.82 13.21
CA LEU A 41 2.52 -10.29 13.14
C LEU A 41 3.01 -10.52 11.69
N ALA A 42 2.11 -10.90 10.78
CA ALA A 42 2.47 -11.16 9.37
C ALA A 42 3.00 -9.90 8.68
N GLU A 43 2.40 -8.73 8.95
CA GLU A 43 2.81 -7.43 8.43
C GLU A 43 4.22 -7.02 8.87
N TYR A 44 4.71 -7.59 9.97
CA TYR A 44 6.06 -7.40 10.48
C TYR A 44 7.00 -8.56 10.13
N GLY A 45 6.59 -9.44 9.22
CA GLY A 45 7.42 -10.52 8.69
C GLY A 45 7.47 -11.79 9.53
N VAL A 46 6.64 -11.91 10.55
CA VAL A 46 6.52 -13.13 11.36
C VAL A 46 5.47 -14.03 10.72
N SER A 47 5.92 -15.03 9.94
CA SER A 47 5.03 -16.03 9.33
C SER A 47 4.37 -16.93 10.38
N ASP A 48 3.32 -17.65 9.99
CA ASP A 48 2.63 -18.57 10.90
C ASP A 48 3.57 -19.68 11.42
N GLU A 49 4.54 -20.13 10.62
CA GLU A 49 5.56 -21.11 11.02
C GLU A 49 6.52 -20.53 12.06
N ILE A 50 6.99 -19.29 11.84
CA ILE A 50 7.86 -18.59 12.78
C ILE A 50 7.12 -18.34 14.10
N ALA A 51 5.88 -17.84 14.02
CA ALA A 51 5.04 -17.60 15.19
C ALA A 51 4.84 -18.89 16.02
N LYS A 52 4.56 -20.03 15.36
CA LYS A 52 4.45 -21.33 16.03
C LYS A 52 5.75 -21.75 16.70
N SER A 53 6.89 -21.57 16.03
CA SER A 53 8.21 -21.90 16.59
C SER A 53 8.50 -21.06 17.84
N LEU A 54 8.31 -19.74 17.76
CA LEU A 54 8.51 -18.82 18.89
C LEU A 54 7.56 -19.13 20.05
N ALA A 55 6.29 -19.43 19.77
CA ALA A 55 5.31 -19.80 20.80
C ALA A 55 5.67 -21.12 21.50
N ASN A 56 6.12 -22.12 20.75
CA ASN A 56 6.54 -23.41 21.32
C ASN A 56 7.75 -23.25 22.26
N ASN A 57 8.70 -22.39 21.89
CA ASN A 57 9.92 -22.12 22.67
C ASN A 57 9.71 -21.16 23.84
N SER A 58 8.52 -20.57 23.99
CA SER A 58 8.20 -19.63 25.07
C SER A 58 7.51 -20.34 26.24
N GLU A 59 7.90 -20.05 27.47
CA GLU A 59 7.27 -20.58 28.68
C GLU A 59 5.98 -19.84 29.07
N SER A 60 5.80 -18.62 28.57
CA SER A 60 4.63 -17.78 28.86
C SER A 60 4.26 -16.90 27.67
N ILE A 61 3.03 -16.35 27.68
CA ILE A 61 2.58 -15.39 26.67
C ILE A 61 3.45 -14.13 26.61
N GLY A 62 3.94 -13.66 27.76
CA GLY A 62 4.83 -12.50 27.84
C GLY A 62 6.20 -12.77 27.19
N GLN A 63 6.75 -13.98 27.40
CA GLN A 63 7.99 -14.40 26.75
C GLN A 63 7.79 -14.55 25.23
N PHE A 64 6.63 -15.07 24.80
CA PHE A 64 6.31 -15.17 23.38
C PHE A 64 6.21 -13.79 22.72
N MET A 65 5.52 -12.85 23.36
CA MET A 65 5.45 -11.46 22.92
C MET A 65 6.84 -10.84 22.77
N ASN A 66 7.70 -11.00 23.79
CA ASN A 66 9.08 -10.50 23.75
C ASN A 66 9.88 -11.15 22.60
N SER A 67 9.75 -12.47 22.42
CA SER A 67 10.43 -13.19 21.34
C SER A 67 9.98 -12.74 19.94
N CYS A 68 8.69 -12.40 19.77
CA CYS A 68 8.19 -11.78 18.55
C CYS A 68 8.83 -10.40 18.32
N TYR A 69 8.89 -9.56 19.34
CA TYR A 69 9.53 -8.23 19.25
C TYR A 69 11.01 -8.34 18.90
N GLU A 70 11.77 -9.18 19.59
CA GLU A 70 13.20 -9.41 19.31
C GLU A 70 13.43 -9.93 17.88
N TYR A 71 12.56 -10.83 17.41
CA TYR A 71 12.61 -11.31 16.03
C TYR A 71 12.40 -10.17 15.03
N ILE A 72 11.33 -9.37 15.22
CA ILE A 72 10.99 -8.25 14.33
C ILE A 72 12.12 -7.22 14.32
N ASP A 73 12.61 -6.83 15.49
CA ASP A 73 13.68 -5.85 15.66
C ASP A 73 14.97 -6.30 14.98
N SER A 74 15.37 -7.56 15.20
CA SER A 74 16.54 -8.13 14.52
C SER A 74 16.39 -8.14 13.00
N LYS A 75 15.21 -8.51 12.48
CA LYS A 75 14.98 -8.54 11.03
C LYS A 75 14.97 -7.16 10.40
N ARG A 76 14.37 -6.17 11.06
CA ARG A 76 14.41 -4.76 10.64
C ARG A 76 15.83 -4.21 10.69
N GLY A 77 16.56 -4.45 11.78
CA GLY A 77 17.96 -4.03 11.91
C GLY A 77 18.84 -4.57 10.78
N ASN A 78 18.73 -5.86 10.45
CA ASN A 78 19.46 -6.46 9.32
C ASN A 78 19.12 -5.80 7.97
N LEU A 79 17.86 -5.43 7.77
CA LEU A 79 17.41 -4.74 6.57
C LEU A 79 17.93 -3.28 6.54
N GLU A 80 17.84 -2.55 7.64
CA GLU A 80 18.34 -1.18 7.78
C GLU A 80 19.87 -1.10 7.63
N ASP A 81 20.60 -2.08 8.16
CA ASP A 81 22.06 -2.21 7.96
C ASP A 81 22.39 -2.40 6.48
N SER A 82 21.60 -3.23 5.78
CA SER A 82 21.74 -3.42 4.34
C SER A 82 21.51 -2.11 3.58
N VAL A 83 20.53 -1.30 3.99
CA VAL A 83 20.18 0.00 3.37
C VAL A 83 21.22 1.08 3.64
N THR A 84 21.73 1.16 4.87
CA THR A 84 22.70 2.19 5.30
C THR A 84 23.99 2.13 4.47
N ASN A 85 24.38 0.93 4.04
CA ASN A 85 25.52 0.74 3.14
C ASN A 85 25.37 1.44 1.78
N PHE A 86 24.14 1.67 1.32
CA PHE A 86 23.86 2.32 0.03
C PHE A 86 23.61 3.83 0.13
N LYS A 87 23.51 4.41 1.34
CA LYS A 87 23.28 5.85 1.58
C LYS A 87 22.17 6.46 0.71
N ARG A 88 21.09 5.71 0.50
CA ARG A 88 19.96 6.14 -0.33
C ARG A 88 18.84 6.71 0.55
N LYS A 89 18.04 7.61 -0.03
CA LYS A 89 16.75 8.02 0.53
C LYS A 89 15.83 6.82 0.68
N ARG A 90 14.98 6.81 1.71
CA ARG A 90 14.01 5.73 1.89
C ARG A 90 13.02 5.73 0.72
N ILE A 91 12.70 4.55 0.22
CA ILE A 91 11.78 4.39 -0.91
C ILE A 91 10.42 3.95 -0.39
N HIS A 92 9.36 4.60 -0.87
CA HIS A 92 7.97 4.23 -0.65
C HIS A 92 7.35 3.75 -1.95
N LEU A 93 6.54 2.68 -1.91
CA LEU A 93 5.85 2.13 -3.09
C LEU A 93 4.34 2.24 -2.91
N TRP A 94 3.71 3.10 -3.71
CA TRP A 94 2.26 3.31 -3.71
C TRP A 94 1.67 2.86 -5.04
N MET A 95 0.83 1.83 -5.01
CA MET A 95 0.08 1.38 -6.18
C MET A 95 -1.20 2.20 -6.30
N LEU A 96 -1.42 2.83 -7.45
CA LEU A 96 -2.61 3.64 -7.76
C LEU A 96 -3.39 3.00 -8.89
N PHE A 97 -4.51 2.35 -8.57
CA PHE A 97 -5.35 1.72 -9.58
C PHE A 97 -6.38 2.71 -10.13
N ALA A 98 -6.46 2.80 -11.46
CA ALA A 98 -7.47 3.56 -12.19
C ALA A 98 -8.21 2.57 -13.11
N SER A 99 -9.44 2.23 -12.75
CA SER A 99 -10.24 1.19 -13.40
C SER A 99 -11.66 1.64 -13.65
N PHE A 100 -12.37 0.91 -14.53
CA PHE A 100 -13.75 1.21 -14.83
C PHE A 100 -14.61 1.05 -13.58
N GLU A 101 -15.56 1.96 -13.42
CA GLU A 101 -16.52 1.97 -12.31
C GLU A 101 -17.91 1.69 -12.89
N ASP A 102 -18.40 0.47 -12.66
CA ASP A 102 -19.78 0.09 -12.91
C ASP A 102 -20.70 0.58 -11.78
N ASP A 103 -20.24 0.41 -10.54
CA ASP A 103 -20.87 0.86 -9.31
C ASP A 103 -19.89 1.70 -8.46
N LEU A 104 -20.44 2.71 -7.80
CA LEU A 104 -19.69 3.55 -6.89
C LEU A 104 -19.31 2.74 -5.66
N GLY A 105 -18.04 2.79 -5.29
CA GLY A 105 -17.56 2.13 -4.07
C GLY A 105 -17.17 0.66 -4.26
N ARG A 106 -17.48 0.00 -5.38
CA ARG A 106 -16.97 -1.35 -5.67
C ARG A 106 -15.44 -1.37 -5.63
N ASN A 107 -14.81 -0.48 -6.40
CA ASN A 107 -13.35 -0.42 -6.50
C ASN A 107 -12.72 -0.05 -5.14
N HIS A 108 -13.33 0.89 -4.40
CA HIS A 108 -12.93 1.20 -3.02
C HIS A 108 -13.08 -0.01 -2.09
N GLY A 109 -14.15 -0.78 -2.21
CA GLY A 109 -14.39 -2.00 -1.43
C GLY A 109 -13.34 -3.07 -1.67
N ILE A 110 -12.89 -3.24 -2.92
CA ILE A 110 -11.77 -4.13 -3.28
C ILE A 110 -10.46 -3.63 -2.65
N ILE A 111 -10.15 -2.33 -2.76
CA ILE A 111 -8.92 -1.80 -2.13
C ILE A 111 -8.98 -1.97 -0.61
N ARG A 112 -10.13 -1.70 0.01
CA ARG A 112 -10.33 -1.82 1.46
C ARG A 112 -10.27 -3.27 1.94
N SER A 113 -10.70 -4.26 1.14
CA SER A 113 -10.56 -5.66 1.50
C SER A 113 -9.10 -6.15 1.48
N LEU A 114 -8.21 -5.41 0.80
CA LEU A 114 -6.79 -5.70 0.65
C LEU A 114 -5.88 -4.81 1.50
N THR A 115 -6.42 -3.83 2.22
CA THR A 115 -5.62 -2.84 2.96
C THR A 115 -6.16 -2.57 4.37
N PHE A 116 -5.29 -2.14 5.29
CA PHE A 116 -5.65 -1.80 6.67
C PHE A 116 -5.94 -0.31 6.84
N GLY A 117 -7.02 -0.04 7.58
CA GLY A 117 -7.39 1.27 8.10
C GLY A 117 -7.41 2.39 7.05
N ASP A 118 -7.23 3.61 7.55
CA ASP A 118 -7.19 4.82 6.73
C ASP A 118 -5.83 5.03 6.05
N LEU A 119 -4.80 4.28 6.44
CA LEU A 119 -3.45 4.39 5.85
C LEU A 119 -3.28 3.58 4.56
N GLN A 120 -4.25 2.72 4.24
CA GLN A 120 -4.24 1.82 3.08
C GLN A 120 -2.94 0.99 2.91
N LYS A 121 -2.32 0.61 4.03
CA LYS A 121 -1.21 -0.36 4.04
C LYS A 121 -1.72 -1.74 3.65
N VAL A 122 -0.93 -2.51 2.91
CA VAL A 122 -1.39 -3.84 2.45
C VAL A 122 -1.66 -4.82 3.60
N GLN A 123 -2.72 -5.63 3.45
CA GLN A 123 -2.95 -6.81 4.27
C GLN A 123 -2.29 -8.01 3.61
N ILE A 124 -1.17 -8.49 4.15
CA ILE A 124 -0.34 -9.51 3.49
C ILE A 124 -1.12 -10.81 3.33
N LYS A 125 -1.79 -11.23 4.41
CA LYS A 125 -2.60 -12.45 4.38
C LYS A 125 -3.69 -12.38 3.33
N ARG A 126 -4.26 -11.21 3.01
CA ARG A 126 -5.26 -11.09 1.94
C ARG A 126 -4.60 -11.02 0.57
N LEU A 127 -3.54 -10.22 0.44
CA LEU A 127 -2.87 -9.95 -0.82
C LEU A 127 -2.26 -11.22 -1.43
N LEU A 128 -1.71 -12.10 -0.60
CA LEU A 128 -1.02 -13.32 -1.04
C LEU A 128 -1.92 -14.56 -1.15
N ILE A 129 -3.22 -14.44 -0.89
CA ILE A 129 -4.19 -15.54 -1.13
C ILE A 129 -4.54 -15.62 -2.61
N GLY A 130 -4.31 -16.79 -3.21
CA GLY A 130 -4.79 -17.17 -4.55
C GLY A 130 -3.82 -18.06 -5.31
N ASP A 131 -4.17 -18.41 -6.55
CA ASP A 131 -3.40 -19.34 -7.39
C ASP A 131 -2.46 -18.66 -8.41
N SER A 132 -2.34 -17.33 -8.34
CA SER A 132 -1.47 -16.56 -9.23
C SER A 132 0.01 -16.98 -9.11
N GLN A 133 0.80 -16.71 -10.15
CA GLN A 133 2.23 -16.98 -10.13
C GLN A 133 2.91 -16.20 -8.99
N GLU A 134 2.49 -14.96 -8.75
CA GLU A 134 3.03 -14.12 -7.69
C GLU A 134 2.66 -14.65 -6.30
N ALA A 135 1.42 -15.09 -6.10
CA ALA A 135 1.00 -15.70 -4.84
C ALA A 135 1.84 -16.95 -4.51
N LYS A 136 2.04 -17.84 -5.48
CA LYS A 136 2.89 -19.05 -5.31
C LYS A 136 4.36 -18.72 -5.07
N TYR A 137 4.86 -17.63 -5.64
CA TYR A 137 6.23 -17.17 -5.40
C TYR A 137 6.40 -16.67 -3.95
N TRP A 138 5.42 -15.92 -3.45
CA TRP A 138 5.47 -15.27 -2.15
C TRP A 138 4.94 -16.11 -0.98
N GLU A 139 4.12 -17.12 -1.23
CA GLU A 139 3.59 -18.03 -0.20
C GLU A 139 4.69 -18.64 0.69
N PRO A 140 5.76 -19.25 0.17
CA PRO A 140 6.86 -19.74 1.01
C PRO A 140 7.74 -18.61 1.59
N ARG A 141 7.49 -17.35 1.22
CA ARG A 141 8.30 -16.17 1.54
C ARG A 141 7.46 -15.06 2.20
N GLN A 142 6.35 -15.40 2.83
CA GLN A 142 5.42 -14.39 3.37
C GLN A 142 6.09 -13.47 4.38
N GLY A 143 6.98 -13.99 5.24
CA GLY A 143 7.73 -13.18 6.19
C GLY A 143 8.64 -12.14 5.53
N ILE A 144 9.32 -12.54 4.44
CA ILE A 144 10.14 -11.63 3.63
C ILE A 144 9.24 -10.58 2.97
N PHE A 145 8.13 -11.00 2.37
CA PHE A 145 7.18 -10.07 1.75
C PHE A 145 6.72 -9.02 2.74
N GLY A 146 6.46 -9.40 4.00
CA GLY A 146 6.04 -8.45 5.02
C GLY A 146 7.08 -7.44 5.43
N LEU A 147 8.32 -7.88 5.66
CA LEU A 147 9.42 -6.97 5.95
C LEU A 147 9.66 -5.98 4.80
N VAL A 148 9.63 -6.46 3.56
CA VAL A 148 9.82 -5.61 2.39
C VAL A 148 8.64 -4.64 2.22
N SER A 149 7.41 -5.12 2.42
CA SER A 149 6.21 -4.27 2.32
C SER A 149 6.18 -3.19 3.39
N ASP A 150 6.61 -3.49 4.62
CA ASP A 150 6.75 -2.51 5.70
C ASP A 150 7.88 -1.51 5.42
N TYR A 151 9.03 -1.99 4.94
CA TYR A 151 10.15 -1.14 4.55
C TYR A 151 9.76 -0.14 3.46
N LEU A 152 9.14 -0.64 2.38
CA LEU A 152 8.64 0.14 1.25
C LEU A 152 7.38 0.96 1.58
N ASP A 153 6.84 0.91 2.81
CA ASP A 153 5.54 1.51 3.16
C ASP A 153 4.50 1.24 2.06
N LEU A 154 4.34 -0.03 1.73
CA LEU A 154 3.57 -0.46 0.58
C LEU A 154 2.09 -0.15 0.79
N ARG A 155 1.56 0.72 -0.08
CA ARG A 155 0.17 1.13 -0.06
C ARG A 155 -0.51 0.80 -1.39
N VAL A 156 -1.78 0.44 -1.30
CA VAL A 156 -2.62 0.21 -2.47
C VAL A 156 -3.79 1.17 -2.39
N THR A 157 -3.97 1.94 -3.45
CA THR A 157 -4.92 3.05 -3.49
C THR A 157 -5.70 3.03 -4.80
N TYR A 158 -6.78 3.81 -4.84
CA TYR A 158 -7.64 3.92 -6.01
C TYR A 158 -7.77 5.39 -6.46
N LEU A 159 -7.71 5.61 -7.77
CA LEU A 159 -7.98 6.90 -8.40
C LEU A 159 -9.41 6.90 -8.98
N PRO A 160 -10.37 7.60 -8.35
CA PRO A 160 -11.72 7.68 -8.85
C PRO A 160 -11.79 8.32 -10.22
N LEU A 161 -12.67 7.80 -11.07
CA LEU A 161 -12.86 8.27 -12.43
C LEU A 161 -13.07 9.79 -12.52
N ARG A 162 -13.96 10.32 -11.69
CA ARG A 162 -14.26 11.76 -11.70
C ARG A 162 -13.03 12.61 -11.40
N THR A 163 -12.18 12.12 -10.48
CA THR A 163 -10.93 12.78 -10.13
C THR A 163 -9.94 12.68 -11.30
N ALA A 164 -9.76 11.51 -11.89
CA ALA A 164 -8.90 11.33 -13.06
C ALA A 164 -9.31 12.27 -14.21
N ALA A 165 -10.59 12.28 -14.58
CA ALA A 165 -11.10 13.13 -15.65
C ALA A 165 -10.92 14.63 -15.36
N ALA A 166 -11.12 15.05 -14.11
CA ALA A 166 -10.90 16.44 -13.71
C ALA A 166 -9.41 16.83 -13.80
N ILE A 167 -8.51 15.96 -13.35
CA ILE A 167 -7.05 16.17 -13.44
C ILE A 167 -6.62 16.30 -14.89
N LEU A 168 -6.99 15.36 -15.74
CA LEU A 168 -6.58 15.36 -17.15
C LEU A 168 -7.13 16.57 -17.92
N SER A 169 -8.35 17.00 -17.59
CA SER A 169 -8.95 18.19 -18.18
C SER A 169 -8.30 19.51 -17.71
N ALA A 170 -7.73 19.56 -16.50
CA ALA A 170 -7.17 20.78 -15.92
C ALA A 170 -5.63 20.90 -16.04
N TYR A 171 -4.92 19.77 -16.07
CA TYR A 171 -3.46 19.69 -16.00
C TYR A 171 -2.83 18.90 -17.16
N GLY A 172 -3.66 18.34 -18.05
CA GLY A 172 -3.21 17.68 -19.28
C GLY A 172 -2.53 18.64 -20.25
N SER A 173 -1.72 18.10 -21.16
CA SER A 173 -1.17 18.86 -22.26
C SER A 173 -2.28 19.46 -23.13
N GLN A 174 -1.99 20.53 -23.85
CA GLN A 174 -2.96 21.13 -24.76
C GLN A 174 -3.49 20.10 -25.79
N GLU A 175 -2.60 19.25 -26.31
CA GLU A 175 -2.96 18.17 -27.24
C GLU A 175 -3.92 17.14 -26.61
N LEU A 176 -3.67 16.74 -25.37
CA LEU A 176 -4.55 15.82 -24.64
C LEU A 176 -5.94 16.44 -24.44
N VAL A 177 -5.99 17.69 -23.98
CA VAL A 177 -7.24 18.43 -23.77
C VAL A 177 -8.00 18.62 -25.08
N GLU A 178 -7.34 18.98 -26.17
CA GLU A 178 -7.95 19.12 -27.50
C GLU A 178 -8.47 17.79 -28.03
N THR A 179 -7.77 16.68 -27.76
CA THR A 179 -8.23 15.34 -28.11
C THR A 179 -9.50 14.96 -27.36
N LEU A 180 -9.60 15.30 -26.06
CA LEU A 180 -10.82 15.10 -25.29
C LEU A 180 -11.97 15.99 -25.78
N LYS A 181 -11.70 17.27 -26.13
CA LYS A 181 -12.69 18.19 -26.70
C LYS A 181 -13.23 17.70 -28.05
N ARG A 182 -12.36 17.27 -28.97
CA ARG A 182 -12.73 16.77 -30.31
C ARG A 182 -13.63 15.53 -30.28
N LYS A 183 -13.61 14.77 -29.19
CA LYS A 183 -14.46 13.59 -28.98
C LYS A 183 -15.75 13.92 -28.22
N ASP A 184 -16.07 15.20 -28.02
CA ASP A 184 -17.22 15.70 -27.25
C ASP A 184 -17.26 15.18 -25.80
N LEU A 185 -16.10 14.80 -25.27
CA LEU A 185 -15.96 14.23 -23.92
C LEU A 185 -15.94 15.33 -22.86
N ILE A 186 -15.29 16.45 -23.17
CA ILE A 186 -15.29 17.66 -22.34
C ILE A 186 -15.68 18.87 -23.18
N GLU A 187 -16.51 19.74 -22.63
CA GLU A 187 -16.90 21.01 -23.28
C GLU A 187 -15.97 22.16 -22.88
N ARG A 188 -15.47 22.10 -21.64
CA ARG A 188 -14.60 23.09 -21.02
C ARG A 188 -13.55 22.39 -20.19
N GLU A 189 -12.39 23.02 -20.07
CA GLU A 189 -11.36 22.60 -19.13
C GLU A 189 -11.89 22.71 -17.70
N ALA A 190 -11.50 21.75 -16.87
CA ALA A 190 -11.80 21.81 -15.45
C ALA A 190 -11.01 22.95 -14.81
N VAL A 191 -11.63 23.63 -13.84
CA VAL A 191 -10.93 24.63 -13.03
C VAL A 191 -9.86 23.90 -12.22
N LYS A 192 -8.58 24.31 -12.36
CA LYS A 192 -7.43 23.70 -11.65
C LYS A 192 -7.70 23.53 -10.15
N LEU A 193 -8.21 24.57 -9.50
CA LEU A 193 -8.58 24.52 -8.08
C LEU A 193 -9.57 23.38 -7.76
N THR A 194 -10.56 23.14 -8.61
CA THR A 194 -11.55 22.07 -8.44
C THR A 194 -10.92 20.69 -8.66
N ALA A 195 -10.11 20.53 -9.70
CA ALA A 195 -9.40 19.28 -9.97
C ALA A 195 -8.43 18.93 -8.83
N ARG A 196 -7.65 19.91 -8.36
CA ARG A 196 -6.77 19.79 -7.19
C ARG A 196 -7.54 19.39 -5.94
N ASN A 197 -8.65 20.08 -5.63
CA ASN A 197 -9.47 19.75 -4.47
C ASN A 197 -10.08 18.34 -4.58
N SER A 198 -10.39 17.87 -5.79
CA SER A 198 -10.85 16.49 -5.99
C SER A 198 -9.74 15.48 -5.71
N LEU A 199 -8.51 15.74 -6.17
CA LEU A 199 -7.35 14.90 -5.86
C LEU A 199 -7.11 14.82 -4.35
N LEU A 200 -7.08 15.97 -3.68
CA LEU A 200 -6.74 16.06 -2.26
C LEU A 200 -7.80 15.47 -1.33
N ASN A 201 -9.08 15.66 -1.65
CA ASN A 201 -10.16 15.27 -0.75
C ASN A 201 -10.82 13.94 -1.10
N ASN A 202 -10.64 13.43 -2.33
CA ASN A 202 -11.31 12.21 -2.79
C ASN A 202 -10.35 11.05 -3.06
N THR A 203 -9.04 11.20 -2.81
CA THR A 203 -8.06 10.13 -3.02
C THR A 203 -7.16 9.94 -1.81
N ALA A 204 -6.69 8.70 -1.65
CA ALA A 204 -5.78 8.37 -0.57
C ALA A 204 -4.39 8.99 -0.77
N VAL A 205 -3.91 9.04 -2.01
CA VAL A 205 -2.66 9.73 -2.36
C VAL A 205 -2.69 11.19 -1.91
N GLY A 206 -3.79 11.89 -2.17
CA GLY A 206 -3.98 13.26 -1.70
C GLY A 206 -3.98 13.40 -0.17
N ALA A 207 -4.63 12.49 0.54
CA ALA A 207 -4.64 12.47 2.00
C ALA A 207 -3.26 12.18 2.60
N PHE A 208 -2.53 11.20 2.06
CA PHE A 208 -1.22 10.80 2.57
C PHE A 208 -0.18 11.89 2.43
N LEU A 209 -0.18 12.58 1.30
CA LEU A 209 0.73 13.70 1.12
C LEU A 209 0.40 14.84 2.09
N GLN A 210 -0.86 15.03 2.47
CA GLN A 210 -1.25 15.95 3.55
C GLN A 210 -0.88 15.47 4.96
N GLY A 211 -0.23 14.31 5.10
CA GLY A 211 0.06 13.70 6.40
C GLY A 211 -1.19 13.21 7.13
N LYS A 212 -2.27 12.92 6.41
CA LYS A 212 -3.55 12.47 6.96
C LYS A 212 -3.82 11.02 6.58
N GLY A 213 -4.61 10.33 7.41
CA GLY A 213 -5.28 9.11 7.00
C GLY A 213 -6.35 9.41 5.94
N PHE A 214 -6.53 8.48 5.00
CA PHE A 214 -7.62 8.53 4.03
C PHE A 214 -8.89 7.94 4.61
N ILE A 215 -9.82 8.82 4.98
CA ILE A 215 -11.18 8.42 5.34
C ILE A 215 -12.00 8.40 4.05
N ASP A 216 -12.42 7.21 3.62
CA ASP A 216 -13.25 7.10 2.43
C ASP A 216 -14.57 7.86 2.62
N LEU A 217 -14.90 8.71 1.65
CA LEU A 217 -16.16 9.45 1.70
C LEU A 217 -17.32 8.47 1.50
N ASP A 218 -18.37 8.67 2.29
CA ASP A 218 -19.63 7.94 2.18
C ASP A 218 -20.07 7.85 0.71
N VAL A 219 -20.08 6.62 0.20
CA VAL A 219 -20.37 6.28 -1.19
C VAL A 219 -21.75 6.79 -1.61
N SER A 220 -22.69 6.86 -0.66
CA SER A 220 -24.04 7.40 -0.90
C SER A 220 -24.03 8.87 -1.34
N LYS A 221 -22.99 9.63 -0.96
CA LYS A 221 -22.83 11.04 -1.32
C LYS A 221 -22.18 11.25 -2.69
N ARG A 222 -21.63 10.20 -3.31
CA ARG A 222 -20.89 10.33 -4.57
C ARG A 222 -21.81 10.40 -5.79
N GLY A 223 -23.04 9.87 -5.74
CA GLY A 223 -24.06 9.95 -6.79
C GLY A 223 -23.67 9.26 -8.11
N GLN A 224 -24.57 8.49 -8.74
CA GLN A 224 -24.24 7.60 -9.88
C GLN A 224 -23.43 8.26 -11.02
N LEU A 225 -22.55 7.48 -11.64
CA LEU A 225 -21.80 7.91 -12.83
C LEU A 225 -22.72 8.01 -14.04
N SER A 226 -22.66 9.13 -14.76
CA SER A 226 -23.37 9.27 -16.03
C SER A 226 -22.70 8.46 -17.14
N GLU A 227 -23.45 8.09 -18.19
CA GLU A 227 -22.87 7.41 -19.37
C GLU A 227 -21.77 8.24 -20.04
N LYS A 228 -21.89 9.58 -20.03
CA LYS A 228 -20.82 10.49 -20.50
C LYS A 228 -19.54 10.30 -19.67
N GLN A 229 -19.63 10.21 -18.34
CA GLN A 229 -18.46 9.96 -17.48
C GLN A 229 -17.81 8.61 -17.76
N LYS A 230 -18.60 7.56 -17.94
CA LYS A 230 -18.10 6.22 -18.32
C LYS A 230 -17.40 6.23 -19.68
N LEU A 231 -17.92 6.96 -20.66
CA LEU A 231 -17.29 7.14 -21.97
C LEU A 231 -15.98 7.91 -21.88
N ILE A 232 -15.94 8.99 -21.08
CA ILE A 232 -14.71 9.75 -20.80
C ILE A 232 -13.63 8.79 -20.29
N PHE A 233 -13.94 7.94 -19.32
CA PHE A 233 -12.95 6.99 -18.79
C PHE A 233 -12.42 6.02 -19.83
N LYS A 234 -13.33 5.40 -20.59
CA LYS A 234 -12.94 4.42 -21.60
C LYS A 234 -11.97 5.03 -22.59
N GLU A 235 -12.14 6.31 -22.91
CA GLU A 235 -11.20 7.01 -23.77
C GLU A 235 -9.89 7.37 -23.07
N ILE A 236 -9.92 7.81 -21.81
CA ILE A 236 -8.71 8.03 -20.99
C ILE A 236 -7.86 6.76 -20.96
N VAL A 237 -8.45 5.59 -20.72
CA VAL A 237 -7.71 4.33 -20.71
C VAL A 237 -7.15 3.97 -22.09
N LYS A 238 -7.88 4.26 -23.19
CA LYS A 238 -7.32 4.05 -24.53
C LYS A 238 -6.12 4.95 -24.79
N ILE A 239 -6.15 6.19 -24.29
CA ILE A 239 -5.00 7.10 -24.37
C ILE A 239 -3.86 6.52 -23.53
N ALA A 240 -4.11 6.15 -22.28
CA ALA A 240 -3.10 5.56 -21.39
C ALA A 240 -2.43 4.31 -21.95
N ARG A 241 -3.14 3.53 -22.79
CA ARG A 241 -2.54 2.34 -23.44
C ARG A 241 -1.49 2.68 -24.52
N ASN A 242 -1.57 3.87 -25.11
CA ASN A 242 -0.68 4.30 -26.19
C ASN A 242 0.28 5.42 -25.77
N ASP A 243 -0.08 6.16 -24.72
CA ASP A 243 0.59 7.33 -24.20
C ASP A 243 0.19 7.50 -22.71
N ASP A 244 0.73 6.62 -21.86
CA ASP A 244 0.64 6.72 -20.41
C ASP A 244 1.43 7.91 -19.87
N GLU A 245 2.55 8.26 -20.50
CA GLU A 245 3.41 9.38 -20.12
C GLU A 245 2.62 10.70 -20.03
N SER A 246 1.84 11.08 -21.05
CA SER A 246 1.10 12.35 -21.01
C SER A 246 0.05 12.41 -19.89
N ILE A 247 -0.53 11.27 -19.53
CA ILE A 247 -1.47 11.12 -18.43
C ILE A 247 -0.74 11.19 -17.08
N ASN A 248 0.40 10.53 -16.96
CA ASN A 248 1.24 10.56 -15.76
C ASN A 248 1.76 11.99 -15.51
N ILE A 249 2.13 12.73 -16.55
CA ILE A 249 2.52 14.16 -16.48
C ILE A 249 1.38 15.00 -15.92
N ALA A 250 0.14 14.77 -16.36
CA ALA A 250 -1.02 15.52 -15.86
C ALA A 250 -1.28 15.26 -14.37
N ILE A 251 -1.18 14.01 -13.92
CA ILE A 251 -1.29 13.66 -12.50
C ILE A 251 -0.14 14.28 -11.71
N LYS A 252 1.11 14.18 -12.21
CA LYS A 252 2.29 14.80 -11.62
C LYS A 252 2.09 16.32 -11.45
N ASN A 253 1.61 17.01 -12.48
CA ASN A 253 1.35 18.45 -12.44
C ASN A 253 0.28 18.81 -11.39
N ALA A 254 -0.75 17.98 -11.23
CA ALA A 254 -1.78 18.21 -10.21
C ALA A 254 -1.25 18.00 -8.78
N LEU A 255 -0.35 17.04 -8.58
CA LEU A 255 0.33 16.82 -7.30
C LEU A 255 1.31 17.96 -6.98
N GLU A 256 2.09 18.39 -7.97
CA GLU A 256 3.06 19.47 -7.87
C GLU A 256 2.40 20.82 -7.54
N ASP A 257 1.23 21.11 -8.13
CA ASP A 257 0.46 22.34 -7.86
C ASP A 257 -0.10 22.42 -6.41
N TRP A 258 -0.13 21.30 -5.70
CA TRP A 258 -0.47 21.29 -4.28
C TRP A 258 0.75 21.34 -3.35
N ASN A 259 1.93 20.95 -3.84
CA ASN A 259 3.12 20.62 -3.06
C ASN A 259 3.33 21.48 -1.78
N PRO A 260 3.19 20.90 -0.58
CA PRO A 260 3.38 21.61 0.68
C PRO A 260 4.86 21.75 1.06
N ASP A 261 5.73 20.96 0.45
CA ASP A 261 7.17 20.97 0.71
C ASP A 261 7.90 21.68 -0.45
N PRO A 262 8.37 22.92 -0.26
CA PRO A 262 9.02 23.68 -1.32
C PRO A 262 10.33 23.05 -1.82
N GLU A 263 10.95 22.14 -1.05
CA GLU A 263 12.17 21.45 -1.47
C GLU A 263 11.89 20.18 -2.27
N ALA A 264 10.66 19.67 -2.19
CA ALA A 264 10.31 18.44 -2.84
C ALA A 264 10.14 18.60 -4.35
N LYS A 265 10.49 17.55 -5.08
CA LYS A 265 10.50 17.55 -6.55
C LYS A 265 9.66 16.40 -7.08
N PHE A 266 8.91 16.69 -8.15
CA PHE A 266 8.10 15.70 -8.84
C PHE A 266 8.72 15.35 -10.18
N TYR A 267 8.68 14.06 -10.52
CA TYR A 267 9.19 13.51 -11.75
C TYR A 267 8.19 12.53 -12.35
N THR A 268 8.22 12.36 -13.67
CA THR A 268 7.65 11.21 -14.36
C THR A 268 8.78 10.37 -14.92
N GLU A 269 8.57 9.06 -15.04
CA GLU A 269 9.56 8.13 -15.58
C GLU A 269 10.94 8.21 -14.91
N LEU A 270 10.97 8.46 -13.59
CA LEU A 270 12.23 8.54 -12.87
C LEU A 270 12.78 7.12 -12.66
N ARG A 271 14.00 6.90 -13.15
CA ARG A 271 14.76 5.69 -12.84
C ARG A 271 15.29 5.75 -11.41
N VAL A 272 14.64 5.04 -10.49
CA VAL A 272 15.06 4.96 -9.08
C VAL A 272 16.20 3.96 -8.85
N CYS A 273 16.28 2.94 -9.72
CA CYS A 273 17.46 2.07 -9.86
C CYS A 273 17.52 1.44 -11.25
N ASP A 274 18.56 0.65 -11.54
CA ASP A 274 18.92 0.16 -12.89
C ASP A 274 17.74 -0.34 -13.72
N ASN A 275 16.75 -1.03 -13.13
CA ASN A 275 15.60 -1.56 -13.85
C ASN A 275 14.25 -1.15 -13.27
N ILE A 276 14.22 -0.17 -12.37
CA ILE A 276 12.97 0.37 -11.83
C ILE A 276 12.83 1.81 -12.32
N ILE A 277 11.91 1.97 -13.27
CA ILE A 277 11.37 3.27 -13.68
C ILE A 277 10.00 3.37 -13.04
N CYS A 278 9.73 4.48 -12.38
CA CYS A 278 8.46 4.76 -11.73
C CYS A 278 7.66 5.78 -12.52
N ASP A 279 6.37 5.49 -12.72
CA ASP A 279 5.45 6.32 -13.49
C ASP A 279 5.45 7.77 -12.99
N ILE A 280 5.31 7.94 -11.67
CA ILE A 280 5.38 9.24 -10.99
C ILE A 280 6.23 9.09 -9.74
N THR A 281 7.13 10.04 -9.50
CA THR A 281 7.96 10.07 -8.30
C THR A 281 7.89 11.42 -7.60
N TYR A 282 7.71 11.40 -6.27
CA TYR A 282 7.79 12.55 -5.39
C TYR A 282 9.01 12.39 -4.47
N VAL A 283 9.97 13.31 -4.55
CA VAL A 283 11.26 13.22 -3.83
C VAL A 283 11.35 14.34 -2.80
N THR A 284 11.44 13.98 -1.52
CA THR A 284 11.66 14.91 -0.39
C THR A 284 13.15 14.93 -0.02
N SER A 285 13.53 15.61 1.06
CA SER A 285 14.92 15.56 1.57
C SER A 285 15.33 14.16 2.06
N THR A 286 14.38 13.37 2.58
CA THR A 286 14.61 12.08 3.22
C THR A 286 14.14 10.87 2.41
N ASP A 287 13.10 11.06 1.58
CA ASP A 287 12.32 9.97 1.01
C ASP A 287 12.10 10.12 -0.51
N ILE A 288 11.79 9.00 -1.15
CA ILE A 288 11.38 8.87 -2.55
C ILE A 288 10.06 8.11 -2.54
N PHE A 289 8.98 8.74 -2.95
CA PHE A 289 7.67 8.13 -3.08
C PHE A 289 7.41 7.77 -4.54
N CYS A 290 7.41 6.47 -4.83
CA CYS A 290 7.11 5.90 -6.13
C CYS A 290 5.62 5.62 -6.23
N VAL A 291 4.92 6.32 -7.12
CA VAL A 291 3.50 6.10 -7.41
C VAL A 291 3.38 5.36 -8.74
N GLU A 292 2.90 4.13 -8.67
CA GLU A 292 2.73 3.21 -9.81
C GLU A 292 1.27 3.20 -10.24
N VAL A 293 0.98 3.75 -11.42
CA VAL A 293 -0.38 3.94 -11.91
C VAL A 293 -0.77 2.76 -12.81
N LYS A 294 -1.86 2.06 -12.44
CA LYS A 294 -2.38 0.93 -13.21
C LYS A 294 -3.72 1.29 -13.84
N TRP A 295 -3.71 1.50 -15.15
CA TRP A 295 -4.90 1.82 -15.95
C TRP A 295 -5.55 0.56 -16.53
N THR A 296 -6.85 0.36 -16.30
CA THR A 296 -7.60 -0.72 -16.95
C THR A 296 -8.98 -0.27 -17.40
N SER A 297 -9.41 -0.76 -18.56
CA SER A 297 -10.74 -0.47 -19.13
C SER A 297 -11.82 -1.35 -18.52
N ASP A 298 -11.39 -2.37 -17.80
CA ASP A 298 -12.24 -3.39 -17.24
C ASP A 298 -12.60 -3.04 -15.80
N ILE A 299 -13.63 -3.69 -15.29
CA ILE A 299 -13.99 -3.60 -13.87
C ILE A 299 -12.83 -4.14 -13.05
N LEU A 300 -12.43 -3.41 -12.00
CA LEU A 300 -11.33 -3.84 -11.13
C LEU A 300 -11.62 -5.22 -10.56
N GLN A 301 -10.64 -6.11 -10.71
CA GLN A 301 -10.67 -7.43 -10.09
C GLN A 301 -9.64 -7.47 -8.98
N GLU A 302 -10.02 -8.08 -7.85
CA GLU A 302 -9.12 -8.28 -6.71
C GLU A 302 -7.84 -9.03 -7.12
N SER A 303 -7.96 -10.04 -7.99
CA SER A 303 -6.83 -10.81 -8.52
C SER A 303 -5.84 -9.97 -9.31
N TYR A 304 -6.31 -8.97 -10.05
CA TYR A 304 -5.45 -8.04 -10.79
C TYR A 304 -4.65 -7.15 -9.82
N VAL A 305 -5.32 -6.59 -8.80
CA VAL A 305 -4.66 -5.78 -7.77
C VAL A 305 -3.58 -6.58 -7.05
N LYS A 306 -3.90 -7.82 -6.66
CA LYS A 306 -2.95 -8.74 -6.00
C LYS A 306 -1.74 -9.03 -6.86
N SER A 307 -1.95 -9.44 -8.11
CA SER A 307 -0.88 -9.84 -9.02
C SER A 307 0.04 -8.65 -9.34
N GLU A 308 -0.50 -7.50 -9.73
CA GLU A 308 0.30 -6.31 -10.05
C GLU A 308 1.09 -5.79 -8.84
N THR A 309 0.46 -5.72 -7.67
CA THR A 309 1.12 -5.27 -6.44
C THR A 309 2.25 -6.23 -6.05
N SER A 310 1.96 -7.53 -6.02
CA SER A 310 2.93 -8.55 -5.59
C SER A 310 4.09 -8.70 -6.59
N LYS A 311 3.81 -8.54 -7.88
CA LYS A 311 4.82 -8.48 -8.94
C LYS A 311 5.72 -7.27 -8.73
N ARG A 312 5.16 -6.10 -8.45
CA ARG A 312 5.96 -4.88 -8.29
C ARG A 312 6.88 -4.97 -7.07
N VAL A 313 6.42 -5.51 -5.94
CA VAL A 313 7.29 -5.78 -4.79
C VAL A 313 8.45 -6.70 -5.17
N ARG A 314 8.21 -7.69 -6.03
CA ARG A 314 9.25 -8.58 -6.52
C ARG A 314 10.27 -7.85 -7.38
N ASP A 315 9.84 -6.96 -8.27
CA ASP A 315 10.77 -6.13 -9.05
C ASP A 315 11.66 -5.28 -8.13
N PHE A 316 11.07 -4.67 -7.09
CA PHE A 316 11.83 -3.90 -6.09
C PHE A 316 12.85 -4.77 -5.35
N CYS A 317 12.45 -5.98 -4.97
CA CYS A 317 13.33 -6.98 -4.39
C CYS A 317 14.50 -7.39 -5.30
N GLU A 318 14.24 -7.57 -6.59
CA GLU A 318 15.25 -8.03 -7.56
C GLU A 318 16.24 -6.93 -7.95
N TYR A 319 15.81 -5.67 -7.96
CA TYR A 319 16.58 -4.56 -8.54
C TYR A 319 17.01 -3.48 -7.55
N LEU A 320 16.44 -3.38 -6.34
CA LEU A 320 17.03 -2.54 -5.29
C LEU A 320 18.19 -3.29 -4.64
N PRO A 321 19.43 -2.79 -4.73
CA PRO A 321 20.61 -3.47 -4.19
C PRO A 321 20.48 -3.87 -2.71
N GLU A 322 19.90 -3.01 -1.90
CA GLU A 322 19.63 -3.21 -0.48
C GLU A 322 18.69 -4.41 -0.23
N LEU A 323 17.58 -4.50 -0.97
CA LEU A 323 16.61 -5.58 -0.84
C LEU A 323 17.15 -6.89 -1.42
N LYS A 324 17.87 -6.80 -2.55
CA LYS A 324 18.51 -7.94 -3.18
C LYS A 324 19.53 -8.59 -2.25
N THR A 325 20.39 -7.78 -1.63
CA THR A 325 21.39 -8.23 -0.67
C THR A 325 20.70 -8.90 0.54
N TYR A 326 19.66 -8.27 1.07
CA TYR A 326 18.88 -8.85 2.16
C TYR A 326 18.23 -10.20 1.80
N LEU A 327 17.71 -10.33 0.57
CA LEU A 327 17.13 -11.57 0.07
C LEU A 327 18.15 -12.70 -0.08
N GLU A 328 19.32 -12.40 -0.63
CA GLU A 328 20.41 -13.36 -0.82
C GLU A 328 20.90 -13.88 0.55
N GLN A 329 21.01 -13.01 1.55
CA GLN A 329 21.35 -13.38 2.92
C GLN A 329 20.24 -14.21 3.58
N SER A 330 18.97 -13.84 3.37
CA SER A 330 17.82 -14.53 3.96
C SER A 330 17.55 -15.91 3.37
N GLN A 331 18.07 -16.22 2.18
CA GLN A 331 17.98 -17.56 1.56
C GLN A 331 19.14 -18.49 1.94
N SER A 332 20.18 -17.97 2.58
CA SER A 332 21.39 -18.70 2.97
C SER A 332 21.31 -19.31 4.38
N VAL A 333 20.17 -19.14 5.06
CA VAL A 333 19.83 -19.62 6.41
C VAL A 333 18.60 -20.49 6.31
#